data_AF-A0A1Y3KFK7-F1
#
_entry.id   AF-A0A1Y3KFK7-F1
#
_cell.length_a   1.000
_cell.length_b   1.000
_cell.length_c   1.000
_cell.angle_alpha   90.00
_cell.angle_beta   90.00
_cell.angle_gamma   90.00
#
_symmetry.space_group_name_H-M   'P 1'
#
loop_
_entity.id
_entity.type
_entity.pdbx_description
1 polymer ?
#
loop_
_entity_poly.entity_id
_entity_poly.type
_entity_poly.pdbx_seq_one_letter_code
_entity_poly.pdbx_strand_id
1 'polypeptide(L)'
;MLADRRQRTYALSLNTWNQLADAVEVISEYHFTDLSVMRIQVWPFEPSLLNDFQMAVAVGLSFTPAELMADSRISLAIGELVSEWGYFTDEL
;
A
#
# COMPACT_ATOMS: atom_id res chain seq x y z
N MET A 1 -0.62 11.38 0.53
CA MET A 1 0.39 10.30 0.68
C MET A 1 -0.26 8.98 0.30
N LEU A 2 0.28 8.30 -0.73
CA LEU A 2 -0.35 7.20 -1.49
C LEU A 2 -1.89 7.30 -1.55
N ALA A 3 -2.25 8.41 -2.18
CA ALA A 3 -3.54 8.86 -2.70
C ALA A 3 -4.71 8.97 -1.71
N ASP A 4 -4.65 9.98 -0.81
CA ASP A 4 -5.76 10.71 -0.14
C ASP A 4 -6.97 9.93 0.37
N ARG A 5 -6.83 8.64 0.64
CA ARG A 5 -7.84 7.89 1.37
C ARG A 5 -7.68 8.21 2.84
N ARG A 6 -8.79 8.61 3.47
CA ARG A 6 -8.82 8.99 4.89
C ARG A 6 -8.52 7.80 5.81
N GLN A 7 -8.68 6.56 5.31
CA GLN A 7 -8.41 5.34 6.05
C GLN A 7 -6.90 5.10 6.18
N ARG A 8 -6.47 4.73 7.38
CA ARG A 8 -5.08 4.34 7.62
C ARG A 8 -4.79 3.03 6.89
N THR A 9 -3.62 2.95 6.26
CA THR A 9 -3.14 1.73 5.59
C THR A 9 -1.97 1.17 6.38
N TYR A 10 -2.02 -0.12 6.69
CA TYR A 10 -0.95 -0.85 7.36
C TYR A 10 -0.53 -2.05 6.53
N ALA A 11 0.78 -2.34 6.50
CA ALA A 11 1.32 -3.55 5.92
C ALA A 11 1.67 -4.55 7.03
N LEU A 12 1.35 -5.83 6.83
CA LEU A 12 1.70 -6.91 7.75
C LEU A 12 2.00 -8.21 6.99
N SER A 13 2.75 -9.12 7.61
CA SER A 13 3.06 -10.42 6.99
C SER A 13 1.87 -11.36 6.98
N LEU A 14 1.86 -12.32 6.05
CA LEU A 14 0.86 -13.38 5.99
C LEU A 14 0.74 -14.16 7.30
N ASN A 15 1.84 -14.37 8.01
CA ASN A 15 1.82 -15.05 9.31
C ASN A 15 1.04 -14.23 10.35
N THR A 16 1.31 -12.92 10.43
CA THR A 16 0.57 -12.01 11.32
C THR A 16 -0.90 -11.91 10.92
N TRP A 17 -1.21 -11.91 9.61
CA TRP A 17 -2.59 -11.93 9.13
C TRP A 17 -3.35 -13.15 9.62
N ASN A 18 -2.77 -14.34 9.47
CA ASN A 18 -3.40 -15.59 9.88
C ASN A 18 -3.71 -15.65 11.38
N GLN A 19 -2.94 -14.93 12.22
CA GLN A 19 -3.20 -14.83 13.66
C GLN A 19 -4.28 -13.80 13.98
N LEU A 20 -4.45 -12.76 13.16
CA LEU A 20 -5.40 -11.68 13.36
C LEU A 20 -6.74 -11.90 12.65
N ALA A 21 -6.79 -12.76 11.64
CA ALA A 21 -7.95 -12.93 10.76
C ALA A 21 -9.25 -13.22 11.53
N ASP A 22 -9.17 -13.99 12.62
CA ASP A 22 -10.32 -14.33 13.46
C ASP A 22 -10.74 -13.20 14.41
N ALA A 23 -9.87 -12.21 14.63
CA ALA A 23 -10.09 -11.07 15.52
C ALA A 23 -10.52 -9.79 14.77
N VAL A 24 -10.55 -9.82 13.44
CA VAL A 24 -10.89 -8.67 12.60
C VAL A 24 -12.09 -8.96 11.71
N GLU A 25 -12.96 -7.96 11.56
CA GLU A 25 -14.07 -8.04 10.62
C GLU A 25 -13.62 -7.55 9.23
N VAL A 26 -13.71 -8.41 8.23
CA VAL A 26 -13.44 -8.04 6.84
C VAL A 26 -14.74 -7.55 6.20
N ILE A 27 -14.79 -6.27 5.89
CA ILE A 27 -15.93 -5.63 5.24
C ILE A 27 -15.67 -5.41 3.74
N SER A 28 -16.69 -5.60 2.92
CA SER A 28 -16.61 -5.37 1.46
C SER A 28 -17.05 -3.97 1.04
N GLU A 29 -17.88 -3.32 1.87
CA GLU A 29 -18.46 -2.01 1.59
C GLU A 29 -18.33 -1.12 2.83
N TYR A 30 -17.94 0.13 2.60
CA TYR A 30 -17.81 1.13 3.64
C TYR A 30 -17.95 2.53 3.05
N HIS A 31 -18.31 3.50 3.88
CA HIS A 31 -18.36 4.89 3.46
C HIS A 31 -16.95 5.47 3.32
N PHE A 32 -16.67 6.22 2.25
CA PHE A 32 -15.33 6.74 1.95
C PHE A 32 -14.73 7.66 3.04
N THR A 33 -15.55 8.18 3.96
CA THR A 33 -15.10 8.99 5.10
C THR A 33 -15.07 8.24 6.43
N ASP A 34 -15.42 6.96 6.45
CA ASP A 34 -15.39 6.17 7.66
C ASP A 34 -13.95 6.00 8.13
N LEU A 35 -13.67 6.51 9.34
CA LEU A 35 -12.36 6.45 9.98
C LEU A 35 -12.22 5.26 10.94
N SER A 36 -13.31 4.53 11.19
CA SER A 36 -13.28 3.29 11.98
C SER A 36 -12.70 2.12 11.18
N VAL A 37 -12.65 2.25 9.85
CA VAL A 37 -12.11 1.25 8.93
C VAL A 37 -10.63 1.53 8.64
N MET A 38 -9.84 0.46 8.58
CA MET A 38 -8.45 0.51 8.15
C MET A 38 -8.22 -0.45 6.97
N ARG A 39 -7.24 -0.11 6.14
CA ARG A 39 -6.81 -0.99 5.04
C ARG A 39 -5.60 -1.78 5.50
N ILE A 40 -5.65 -3.10 5.29
CA ILE A 40 -4.54 -4.00 5.57
C ILE A 40 -3.99 -4.50 4.23
N GLN A 41 -2.68 -4.35 4.04
CA GLN A 41 -1.93 -4.99 2.96
C GLN A 41 -1.19 -6.19 3.55
N VAL A 42 -1.54 -7.39 3.07
CA VAL A 42 -0.91 -8.63 3.50
C VAL A 42 0.22 -8.98 2.54
N TRP A 43 1.45 -9.04 3.05
CA TRP A 43 2.65 -9.30 2.26
C TRP A 43 3.22 -10.71 2.53
N PRO A 44 3.90 -11.32 1.56
CA PRO A 44 4.48 -12.66 1.73
C PRO A 44 5.75 -12.67 2.59
N PHE A 45 6.21 -11.51 3.05
CA PHE A 45 7.37 -11.32 3.91
C PHE A 45 7.04 -10.32 5.03
N GLU A 46 7.95 -10.20 5.99
CA GLU A 46 7.79 -9.32 7.15
C GLU A 46 8.16 -7.87 6.79
N PRO A 47 7.19 -6.93 6.76
CA PRO A 47 7.45 -5.55 6.35
C PRO A 47 8.43 -4.83 7.28
N SER A 48 8.44 -5.19 8.57
CA SER A 48 9.33 -4.60 9.58
C SER A 48 10.82 -4.92 9.37
N LEU A 49 11.15 -5.86 8.47
CA LEU A 49 12.52 -6.18 8.10
C LEU A 49 13.03 -5.38 6.90
N LEU A 50 12.17 -4.62 6.22
CA LEU A 50 12.57 -3.83 5.07
C LEU A 50 13.20 -2.51 5.50
N ASN A 51 14.30 -2.13 4.85
CA ASN A 51 14.79 -0.75 4.89
C ASN A 51 13.93 0.17 4.00
N ASP A 52 14.13 1.48 4.09
CA ASP A 52 13.31 2.48 3.41
C ASP A 52 13.25 2.27 1.89
N PHE A 53 14.37 1.89 1.26
CA PHE A 53 14.43 1.60 -0.17
C PHE A 53 13.66 0.33 -0.54
N GLN A 54 13.89 -0.76 0.21
CA GLN A 54 13.17 -2.02 0.00
C GLN A 54 11.67 -1.84 0.19
N MET A 55 11.28 -1.03 1.19
CA MET A 55 9.89 -0.66 1.44
C MET A 55 9.30 0.10 0.25
N ALA A 56 10.02 1.08 -0.29
CA ALA A 56 9.59 1.83 -1.46
C ALA A 56 9.36 0.92 -2.68
N VAL A 57 10.28 0.00 -2.95
CA VAL A 57 10.15 -0.99 -4.03
C VAL A 57 8.96 -1.93 -3.78
N ALA A 58 8.81 -2.47 -2.56
CA ALA A 58 7.72 -3.35 -2.19
C ALA A 58 6.35 -2.67 -2.36
N VAL A 59 6.24 -1.40 -1.97
CA VAL A 59 5.04 -0.59 -2.16
C VAL A 59 4.77 -0.37 -3.65
N GLY A 60 5.78 -0.01 -4.45
CA GLY A 60 5.63 0.17 -5.89
C GLY A 60 5.12 -1.10 -6.60
N LEU A 61 5.62 -2.27 -6.21
CA LEU A 61 5.21 -3.56 -6.77
C LEU A 61 3.87 -4.09 -6.23
N SER A 62 3.29 -3.44 -5.23
CA SER A 62 1.99 -3.84 -4.65
C SER A 62 0.80 -3.41 -5.51
N PHE A 63 1.03 -2.62 -6.57
CA PHE A 63 -0.01 -2.15 -7.49
C PHE A 63 0.12 -2.82 -8.84
N THR A 64 -1.02 -3.25 -9.39
CA THR A 64 -1.08 -3.78 -10.76
C THR A 64 -0.99 -2.64 -11.78
N PRO A 65 -0.50 -2.88 -13.01
CA PRO A 65 -0.51 -1.87 -14.06
C PRO A 65 -1.90 -1.28 -14.32
N ALA A 66 -2.96 -2.08 -14.21
CA ALA A 66 -4.33 -1.61 -14.36
C ALA A 66 -4.73 -0.58 -13.28
N GLU A 67 -4.31 -0.78 -12.03
CA GLU A 67 -4.56 0.18 -10.94
C GLU A 67 -3.75 1.48 -11.12
N LEU A 68 -2.50 1.36 -11.59
CA LEU A 68 -1.65 2.52 -11.88
C LEU A 68 -2.18 3.36 -13.04
N MET A 69 -2.72 2.72 -14.08
CA MET A 69 -3.37 3.39 -15.20
C MET A 69 -4.73 4.00 -14.82
N ALA A 70 -5.44 3.39 -13.86
CA ALA A 70 -6.75 3.86 -13.42
C ALA A 70 -6.68 5.10 -12.51
N ASP A 71 -5.59 5.30 -11.77
CA ASP A 71 -5.41 6.47 -10.90
C ASP A 71 -4.01 7.06 -11.04
N SER A 72 -3.91 8.13 -11.84
CA SER A 72 -2.65 8.86 -12.06
C SER A 72 -2.03 9.41 -10.77
N ARG A 73 -2.81 9.59 -9.68
CA ARG A 73 -2.28 10.03 -8.38
C ARG A 73 -1.52 8.93 -7.66
N ILE A 74 -1.89 7.66 -7.87
CA ILE A 74 -1.13 6.53 -7.34
C ILE A 74 0.24 6.49 -8.03
N SER A 75 0.26 6.62 -9.35
CA SER A 75 1.49 6.69 -10.14
C SER A 75 2.39 7.85 -9.71
N LEU A 76 1.82 9.06 -9.53
CA LEU A 76 2.58 10.21 -9.01
C LEU A 76 3.14 9.96 -7.61
N ALA A 77 2.34 9.41 -6.70
CA ALA A 77 2.78 9.15 -5.33
C ALA A 77 3.88 8.07 -5.26
N ILE A 78 3.85 7.07 -6.15
CA ILE A 78 4.93 6.09 -6.28
C ILE A 78 6.17 6.76 -6.87
N GLY A 79 6.01 7.59 -7.90
CA GLY A 79 7.09 8.38 -8.49
C GLY A 79 7.80 9.24 -7.44
N GLU A 80 7.06 9.98 -6.63
CA GLU A 80 7.60 10.75 -5.49
C GLU A 80 8.32 9.85 -4.49
N LEU A 81 7.70 8.72 -4.12
CA LEU A 81 8.30 7.76 -3.19
C LEU A 81 9.65 7.25 -3.67
N VAL A 82 9.76 6.85 -4.95
CA VAL A 82 11.00 6.26 -5.48
C VAL A 82 12.03 7.29 -5.97
N SER A 83 11.63 8.56 -6.13
CA SER A 83 12.47 9.65 -6.62
C SER A 83 13.68 9.94 -5.73
N GLU A 84 13.58 9.69 -4.42
CA GLU A 84 14.69 9.84 -3.46
C GLU A 84 15.90 8.98 -3.85
N TRP A 85 15.66 7.86 -4.55
CA TRP A 85 16.68 6.93 -5.02
C TRP A 85 16.99 7.06 -6.52
N GLY A 86 16.46 8.08 -7.19
CA GLY A 86 16.72 8.35 -8.61
C GLY A 86 15.96 7.46 -9.59
N TYR A 87 14.89 6.78 -9.13
CA TYR A 87 13.96 6.07 -10.00
C TYR A 87 12.78 6.97 -10.36
N PHE A 88 12.20 6.74 -11.54
CA PHE A 88 11.06 7.51 -12.05
C PHE A 88 10.03 6.57 -12.65
N THR A 89 8.76 6.91 -12.51
CA THR A 89 7.62 6.15 -13.06
C THR A 89 7.23 6.60 -14.46
N ASP A 90 7.78 7.72 -14.93
CA ASP A 90 7.54 8.28 -16.26
C ASP A 90 8.68 7.90 -17.22
N GLU A 91 8.35 7.60 -18.47
CA GLU A 91 9.33 7.54 -19.55
C GLU A 91 9.77 8.99 -19.90
N LEU A 92 11.08 9.27 -19.83
CA LEU A 92 11.69 10.53 -20.26
C LEU A 92 11.48 10.80 -21.76
#